data_AF-A0A542BPM9-F1
#
_entry.id   AF-A0A542BPM9-F1
#
_cell.length_a   1.000
_cell.length_b   1.000
_cell.length_c   1.000
_cell.angle_alpha   90.00
_cell.angle_beta   90.00
_cell.angle_gamma   90.00
#
_symmetry.space_group_name_H-M   'P 1'
#
loop_
_entity.id
_entity.type
_entity.pdbx_description
1 polymer ?
#
loop_
_entity_poly.entity_id
_entity_poly.type
_entity_poly.pdbx_seq_one_letter_code
_entity_poly.pdbx_strand_id
1 'polypeptide(L)'
;MFILTQFNINQRQRLWVLMDTHTCLPLLYPLQYLVDHLALRSPATQSASLQALKFFYEFWYQKHGVTFCFSFYSSNRNPLV
;
A
#
# COMPACT_ATOMS: atom_id res chain seq x y z
N MET A 1 7.08 7.87 6.51
CA MET A 1 6.84 6.66 7.33
C MET A 1 5.52 6.05 6.86
N PHE A 2 5.32 4.73 6.97
CA PHE A 2 4.13 4.07 6.43
C PHE A 2 3.25 3.49 7.54
N ILE A 3 1.93 3.58 7.40
CA ILE A 3 0.98 3.12 8.42
C ILE A 3 -0.18 2.35 7.80
N LEU A 4 -0.63 1.30 8.49
CA LEU A 4 -1.87 0.62 8.16
C LEU A 4 -3.04 1.33 8.82
N THR A 5 -4.01 1.73 8.00
CA THR A 5 -5.24 2.39 8.46
C THR A 5 -6.44 1.59 7.99
N GLN A 6 -7.40 1.37 8.88
CA GLN A 6 -8.65 0.70 8.54
C GLN A 6 -9.71 1.75 8.18
N PHE A 7 -10.33 1.58 7.02
CA PHE A 7 -11.42 2.41 6.53
C PHE A 7 -12.73 1.63 6.53
N ASN A 8 -13.82 2.28 6.94
CA ASN A 8 -15.17 1.75 6.78
C ASN A 8 -15.70 2.22 5.43
N ILE A 9 -15.82 1.31 4.46
CA ILE A 9 -16.38 1.62 3.14
C ILE A 9 -17.91 1.76 3.24
N ASN A 10 -18.53 0.90 4.04
CA ASN A 10 -19.95 0.92 4.36
C ASN A 10 -20.17 0.20 5.71
N GLN A 11 -21.42 0.06 6.15
CA GLN A 11 -21.74 -0.52 7.47
C GLN A 11 -21.23 -1.96 7.68
N ARG A 12 -20.92 -2.69 6.59
CA ARG A 12 -20.55 -4.12 6.64
C ARG A 12 -19.12 -4.39 6.14
N GLN A 13 -18.50 -3.45 5.44
CA GLN A 13 -17.22 -3.64 4.78
C GLN A 13 -16.17 -2.69 5.33
N ARG A 14 -15.09 -3.30 5.82
CA ARG A 14 -13.89 -2.60 6.26
C ARG A 14 -12.75 -2.99 5.33
N LEU A 15 -11.96 -2.01 4.91
CA LEU A 15 -10.74 -2.23 4.12
C LEU A 15 -9.54 -1.72 4.89
N TRP A 16 -8.48 -2.51 4.90
CA TRP A 16 -7.17 -2.02 5.31
C TRP A 16 -6.50 -1.31 4.15
N VAL A 17 -5.84 -0.20 4.42
CA VAL A 17 -5.11 0.58 3.41
C VAL A 17 -3.74 0.94 3.99
N LEU A 18 -2.71 0.83 3.16
CA LEU A 18 -1.35 1.23 3.51
C LEU A 18 -1.11 2.69 3.09
N MET A 19 -0.95 3.56 4.07
CA MET A 19 -0.87 5.01 3.93
C MET A 19 0.56 5.51 4.11
N ASP A 20 0.89 6.57 3.38
CA ASP A 20 2.05 7.41 3.68
C ASP A 20 1.67 8.52 4.65
N THR A 21 2.38 8.60 5.78
CA THR A 21 2.12 9.58 6.84
C THR A 21 2.52 11.00 6.47
N HIS A 22 3.37 11.20 5.45
CA HIS A 22 3.79 12.55 5.05
C HIS A 22 2.78 13.20 4.12
N THR A 23 2.26 12.44 3.16
CA THR A 23 1.30 12.93 2.17
C THR A 23 -0.15 12.75 2.61
N CYS A 24 -0.39 11.93 3.65
CA CYS A 24 -1.73 11.48 4.04
C CYS A 24 -2.48 10.76 2.92
N LEU A 25 -1.76 10.15 1.98
CA LEU A 25 -2.31 9.45 0.82
C LEU A 25 -2.00 7.95 0.89
N PRO A 26 -2.85 7.10 0.29
CA PRO A 26 -2.54 5.70 0.09
C PRO A 26 -1.37 5.53 -0.88
N LEU A 27 -0.53 4.54 -0.63
CA LEU A 27 0.53 4.17 -1.57
C LEU A 27 -0.09 3.59 -2.84
N LEU A 28 0.35 4.07 -4.01
CA LEU A 28 -0.25 3.74 -5.31
C LEU A 28 -0.32 2.22 -5.58
N TYR A 29 0.82 1.54 -5.62
CA TYR A 29 0.86 0.11 -5.97
C TYR A 29 0.23 -0.80 -4.89
N PRO A 30 0.42 -0.57 -3.57
CA PRO A 30 -0.28 -1.31 -2.53
C PRO A 30 -1.80 -1.10 -2.57
N LEU A 31 -2.27 0.11 -2.90
CA LEU A 31 -3.69 0.38 -3.09
C LEU A 31 -4.24 -0.39 -4.28
N GLN A 32 -3.53 -0.39 -5.41
CA GLN A 32 -3.95 -1.15 -6.59
C GLN A 32 -4.03 -2.65 -6.30
N TYR A 33 -2.99 -3.23 -5.68
CA TYR A 33 -3.00 -4.62 -5.23
C TYR A 33 -4.15 -4.92 -4.27
N LEU A 34 -4.46 -4.00 -3.35
CA LEU A 34 -5.60 -4.14 -2.44
C LEU A 34 -6.92 -4.24 -3.19
N VAL A 35 -7.17 -3.31 -4.12
CA VAL A 35 -8.40 -3.26 -4.92
C VAL A 35 -8.56 -4.51 -5.78
N ASP A 36 -7.49 -4.92 -6.46
CA ASP A 36 -7.54 -6.00 -7.45
C ASP A 36 -7.57 -7.40 -6.81
N HIS A 37 -6.92 -7.58 -5.65
CA HIS A 37 -6.68 -8.92 -5.11
C HIS A 37 -7.11 -9.14 -3.65
N LEU A 38 -7.20 -8.08 -2.84
CA LEU A 38 -7.46 -8.21 -1.41
C LEU A 38 -8.86 -7.73 -0.98
N ALA A 39 -9.57 -6.94 -1.80
CA ALA A 39 -10.84 -6.31 -1.44
C ALA A 39 -11.92 -7.30 -0.98
N LEU A 40 -11.91 -8.53 -1.51
CA LEU A 40 -12.83 -9.61 -1.16
C LEU A 40 -12.26 -10.61 -0.14
N ARG A 41 -11.02 -10.42 0.32
CA ARG A 41 -10.37 -11.27 1.32
C ARG A 41 -10.77 -10.85 2.73
N SER A 42 -10.56 -11.76 3.69
CA SER A 42 -10.83 -11.47 5.10
C SER A 42 -10.00 -10.27 5.59
N PRO A 43 -10.48 -9.48 6.57
CA PRO A 43 -9.71 -8.37 7.13
C PRO A 43 -8.34 -8.78 7.67
N ALA A 44 -8.22 -9.99 8.23
CA ALA A 44 -6.95 -10.52 8.72
C ALA A 44 -5.97 -10.84 7.59
N THR A 45 -6.47 -11.38 6.47
CA THR A 45 -5.66 -11.60 5.27
C THR A 45 -5.19 -10.27 4.68
N GLN A 46 -6.09 -9.28 4.58
CA GLN A 46 -5.74 -7.94 4.12
C GLN A 46 -4.64 -7.31 4.98
N SER A 47 -4.79 -7.32 6.30
CA SER A 47 -3.82 -6.71 7.21
C SER A 47 -2.46 -7.43 7.15
N ALA A 48 -2.43 -8.76 7.13
CA ALA A 48 -1.19 -9.53 7.03
C ALA A 48 -0.44 -9.24 5.72
N SER A 49 -1.15 -9.25 4.58
CA SER A 49 -0.57 -8.94 3.27
C SER A 49 -0.03 -7.51 3.20
N LEU A 50 -0.81 -6.52 3.66
CA LEU A 50 -0.37 -5.13 3.66
C LEU A 50 0.74 -4.86 4.68
N GLN A 51 0.81 -5.60 5.79
CA GLN A 51 1.90 -5.53 6.76
C GLN A 51 3.21 -6.03 6.15
N ALA A 52 3.19 -7.11 5.35
CA ALA A 52 4.36 -7.57 4.62
C ALA A 52 4.82 -6.51 3.59
N LEU A 53 3.88 -5.90 2.86
CA LEU A 53 4.20 -4.79 1.95
C LEU A 53 4.78 -3.59 2.70
N LYS A 54 4.24 -3.25 3.87
CA LYS A 54 4.79 -2.18 4.72
C LYS A 54 6.27 -2.42 5.02
N PHE A 55 6.64 -3.62 5.47
CA PHE A 55 8.04 -3.95 5.75
C PHE A 55 8.94 -3.82 4.52
N PHE A 56 8.46 -4.27 3.35
CA PHE A 56 9.20 -4.07 2.10
C PHE A 56 9.40 -2.58 1.78
N TYR A 57 8.37 -1.76 1.91
CA TYR A 57 8.44 -0.32 1.64
C TYR A 57 9.37 0.40 2.61
N GLU A 58 9.33 0.06 3.90
CA GLU A 58 10.24 0.59 4.91
C GLU A 58 11.69 0.20 4.61
N PHE A 59 11.94 -1.08 4.32
CA PHE A 59 13.25 -1.56 3.88
C PHE A 59 13.76 -0.83 2.64
N TRP A 60 12.92 -0.67 1.62
CA TRP A 60 13.30 0.01 0.38
C TRP A 60 13.70 1.45 0.64
N TYR A 61 12.89 2.18 1.40
CA TYR A 61 13.17 3.57 1.74
C TYR A 61 14.47 3.71 2.55
N GLN A 62 14.68 2.83 3.53
CA GLN A 62 15.93 2.80 4.30
C GLN A 62 17.16 2.54 3.41
N LYS A 63 17.03 1.66 2.42
CA LYS A 63 18.14 1.27 1.53
C LYS A 63 18.45 2.32 0.45
N HIS A 64 17.42 2.93 -0.13
CA HIS A 64 17.56 3.77 -1.33
C HIS A 64 17.30 5.26 -1.10
N GLY A 65 16.78 5.66 0.06
CA GLY A 65 16.45 7.06 0.37
C GLY A 65 15.27 7.64 -0.41
N VAL A 66 14.55 6.82 -1.18
CA VAL A 66 13.39 7.21 -1.99
C VAL A 66 12.28 6.19 -1.83
N THR A 67 11.02 6.59 -2.05
CA THR A 67 9.90 5.65 -1.97
C THR A 67 9.90 4.70 -3.17
N PHE A 68 9.47 3.46 -2.97
CA PHE A 68 9.39 2.48 -4.05
C PHE A 68 8.50 2.96 -5.20
N CYS A 69 7.33 3.53 -4.86
CA CYS A 69 6.39 4.09 -5.84
C CYS A 69 7.06 5.14 -6.73
N PHE A 70 7.78 6.09 -6.12
CA PHE A 70 8.50 7.13 -6.85
C PHE A 70 9.62 6.56 -7.71
N SER A 71 10.49 5.71 -7.15
CA SER A 71 11.61 5.13 -7.91
C SER A 71 11.15 4.32 -9.10
N PHE A 72 10.04 3.59 -8.96
CA PHE A 72 9.51 2.76 -10.04
C PHE A 72 8.87 3.61 -11.14
N TYR A 73 8.08 4.63 -10.78
CA TYR A 73 7.53 5.60 -11.73
C TYR A 73 8.66 6.30 -12.53
N SER A 74 9.68 6.80 -11.83
CA SER A 74 10.84 7.48 -12.44
C SER A 74 11.72 6.57 -13.30
N SER A 75 11.62 5.25 -13.13
CA SER A 75 12.39 4.27 -13.93
C SER A 75 11.82 3.99 -15.32
N ASN A 76 10.71 4.66 -15.69
CA ASN A 76 9.99 4.46 -16.94
C ASN A 76 9.51 3.02 -17.18
N ARG A 77 9.30 2.26 -16.10
CA ARG A 77 8.73 0.90 -16.08
C ARG A 77 7.28 0.92 -15.60
N ASN A 78 6.54 1.97 -15.96
CA ASN A 78 5.17 2.13 -15.52
C ASN A 78 4.30 1.01 -16.11
N PRO A 79 3.62 0.17 -15.32
CA PRO A 79 2.81 -0.93 -15.84
C PRO A 79 1.48 -0.45 -16.44
N LEU A 80 1.20 0.85 -16.35
CA LEU A 80 0.02 1.51 -16.91
C LEU A 80 0.30 2.20 -18.27
N VAL A 81 1.51 2.07 -18.81
CA VAL A 81 1.92 2.58 -20.13
C VAL A 81 2.51 1.46 -20.97
#